data_AF-A0A2V9FDP5-F1
#
_entry.id   AF-A0A2V9FDP5-F1
#
_cell.length_a   1.000
_cell.length_b   1.000
_cell.length_c   1.000
_cell.angle_alpha   90.00
_cell.angle_beta   90.00
_cell.angle_gamma   90.00
#
_symmetry.space_group_name_H-M   'P 1'
#
loop_
_entity.id
_entity.type
_entity.pdbx_description
1 polymer ?
#
loop_
_entity_poly.entity_id
_entity_poly.type
_entity_poly.pdbx_seq_one_letter_code
_entity_poly.pdbx_strand_id
1 'polypeptide(L)'
;AYLEEELEFSVREEGRERHLPIIRKLLGWDGGTGTTFEGAAREFGLTRERVRQIARAWISRFAGEKAVLLHRAIRFIARRAPAMANELEAALVHEGIMRTPFRLESLWATACWFDINPCWAVHQWNGVRFVAKTTDLEAIRNFHVEARRGVSRFGVTNKAYVMAGLPVEASAGFADLCCSLLEDLHWLDDQHEWFWLPTARNPIEKRLAKVLRAVPQVSIEVARAGVLRDRHMDGADLPVEVFRSLCGLLCPGATSKVRI
;
A
#
# COMPACT_ATOMS: atom_id res chain seq x y z
N ALA A 1 27.23 11.66 -2.37
CA ALA A 1 26.98 10.99 -3.67
C ALA A 1 25.59 10.40 -3.61
N TYR A 2 24.75 10.72 -4.58
CA TYR A 2 23.37 10.25 -4.69
C TYR A 2 23.24 9.20 -5.80
N LEU A 3 22.18 8.39 -5.76
CA LEU A 3 21.94 7.35 -6.76
C LEU A 3 21.95 7.91 -8.19
N GLU A 4 21.33 9.07 -8.39
CA GLU A 4 21.28 9.72 -9.70
C GLU A 4 22.68 10.02 -10.24
N GLU A 5 23.60 10.42 -9.36
CA GLU A 5 24.99 10.73 -9.73
C GLU A 5 25.76 9.45 -10.07
N GLU A 6 25.57 8.36 -9.33
CA GLU A 6 26.16 7.05 -9.66
C GLU A 6 25.69 6.55 -11.03
N LEU A 7 24.39 6.65 -11.29
CA LEU A 7 23.78 6.22 -12.55
C LEU A 7 24.24 7.09 -13.72
N GLU A 8 24.28 8.42 -13.57
CA GLU A 8 24.78 9.32 -14.63
C GLU A 8 26.28 9.16 -14.87
N PHE A 9 27.08 9.03 -13.80
CA PHE A 9 28.52 8.82 -13.89
C PHE A 9 28.84 7.55 -14.68
N SER A 10 28.10 6.47 -14.43
CA SER A 10 28.27 5.21 -15.17
C SER A 10 28.10 5.35 -16.69
N VAL A 11 27.20 6.22 -17.15
CA VAL A 11 26.96 6.48 -18.57
C VAL A 11 28.08 7.34 -19.16
N ARG A 12 28.58 8.31 -18.38
CA ARG A 12 29.66 9.23 -18.79
C ARG A 12 31.01 8.52 -18.88
N GLU A 13 31.34 7.66 -17.92
CA GLU A 13 32.60 6.90 -17.90
C GLU A 13 32.78 6.06 -19.17
N GLU A 14 31.68 5.56 -19.74
CA GLU A 14 31.67 4.79 -20.98
C GLU A 14 31.74 5.66 -22.27
N GLY A 15 31.92 6.97 -22.15
CA GLY A 15 32.04 7.90 -23.29
C GLY A 15 30.73 8.10 -24.07
N ARG A 16 29.58 7.87 -23.43
CA ARG A 16 28.25 7.87 -24.07
C ARG A 16 27.33 8.98 -23.58
N GLU A 17 27.89 10.11 -23.16
CA GLU A 17 27.11 11.23 -22.61
C GLU A 17 25.97 11.69 -23.54
N ARG A 18 26.18 11.64 -24.87
CA ARG A 18 25.14 11.92 -25.88
C ARG A 18 23.90 11.02 -25.82
N HIS A 19 24.01 9.83 -25.21
CA HIS A 19 22.90 8.89 -25.07
C HIS A 19 22.21 9.00 -23.70
N LEU A 20 22.75 9.78 -22.76
CA LEU A 20 22.21 9.92 -21.42
C LEU A 20 20.74 10.38 -21.40
N PRO A 21 20.30 11.36 -22.22
CA PRO A 21 18.89 11.75 -22.24
C PRO A 21 17.95 10.61 -22.63
N ILE A 22 18.39 9.76 -23.58
CA ILE A 22 17.62 8.60 -24.06
C ILE A 22 17.50 7.55 -22.94
N ILE A 23 18.60 7.26 -22.24
CA ILE A 23 18.62 6.30 -21.12
C ILE A 23 17.76 6.83 -19.96
N ARG A 24 17.90 8.11 -19.62
CA ARG A 24 17.10 8.76 -18.56
C ARG A 24 15.62 8.62 -18.85
N LYS A 25 15.21 8.88 -20.10
CA LYS A 25 13.80 8.78 -20.48
C LYS A 25 13.30 7.34 -20.49
N LEU A 26 14.09 6.43 -21.05
CA LEU A 26 13.75 5.02 -21.15
C LEU A 26 13.52 4.38 -19.78
N LEU A 27 14.43 4.65 -18.83
CA LEU A 27 14.40 4.06 -17.49
C LEU A 27 13.64 4.92 -16.47
N GLY A 28 13.20 6.13 -16.83
CA GLY A 28 12.47 7.04 -15.95
C GLY A 28 13.35 7.69 -14.89
N TRP A 29 14.63 7.88 -15.18
CA TRP A 29 15.54 8.60 -14.28
C TRP A 29 15.30 10.11 -14.24
N ASP A 30 14.37 10.60 -15.05
CA ASP A 30 13.82 11.94 -15.00
C ASP A 30 12.70 12.10 -13.95
N GLY A 31 12.43 11.05 -13.16
CA GLY A 31 11.32 11.02 -12.20
C GLY A 31 10.00 10.52 -12.79
N GLY A 32 9.98 10.18 -14.09
CA GLY A 32 8.86 9.51 -14.73
C GLY A 32 8.83 7.99 -14.47
N THR A 33 7.88 7.28 -15.06
CA THR A 33 7.75 5.81 -14.98
C THR A 33 8.60 5.05 -16.00
N GLY A 34 9.49 5.74 -16.71
CA GLY A 34 10.15 5.21 -17.90
C GLY A 34 9.22 5.12 -19.10
N THR A 35 9.76 4.66 -20.23
CA THR A 35 9.00 4.49 -21.48
C THR A 35 9.46 3.24 -22.22
N THR A 36 8.69 2.85 -23.24
CA THR A 36 9.09 1.74 -24.11
C THR A 36 10.16 2.18 -25.11
N PHE A 37 10.87 1.23 -25.72
CA PHE A 37 11.78 1.53 -26.82
C PHE A 37 11.10 2.31 -27.96
N GLU A 38 9.82 2.03 -28.23
CA GLU A 38 9.02 2.72 -29.24
C GLU A 38 8.71 4.16 -28.82
N GLY A 39 8.37 4.37 -27.54
CA GLY A 39 8.13 5.70 -26.98
C GLY A 39 9.37 6.58 -27.03
N ALA A 40 10.51 6.07 -26.58
CA ALA A 40 11.79 6.78 -26.66
C ALA A 40 12.20 7.03 -28.13
N ALA A 41 12.01 6.06 -29.01
CA ALA A 41 12.32 6.21 -30.43
C ALA A 41 11.56 7.38 -31.06
N ARG A 42 10.25 7.47 -30.79
CA ARG A 42 9.40 8.57 -31.27
C ARG A 42 9.84 9.92 -30.73
N GLU A 43 10.16 10.00 -29.44
CA GLU A 43 10.54 11.25 -28.77
C GLU A 43 11.87 11.81 -29.26
N PHE A 44 12.87 10.94 -29.49
CA PHE A 44 14.21 11.35 -29.91
C PHE A 44 14.41 11.29 -31.43
N GLY A 45 13.37 11.00 -32.22
CA GLY A 45 13.46 10.90 -33.69
C GLY A 45 14.38 9.76 -34.16
N LEU A 46 14.42 8.66 -33.41
CA LEU A 46 15.23 7.48 -33.68
C LEU A 46 14.36 6.28 -34.09
N THR A 47 14.98 5.23 -34.63
CA THR A 47 14.29 3.94 -34.78
C THR A 47 14.27 3.19 -33.45
N ARG A 48 13.24 2.38 -33.22
CA ARG A 48 13.15 1.47 -32.07
C ARG A 48 14.42 0.62 -31.90
N GLU A 49 14.93 0.08 -33.01
CA GLU A 49 16.15 -0.73 -32.99
C GLU A 49 17.38 0.08 -32.60
N ARG A 50 17.48 1.35 -33.01
CA ARG A 50 18.59 2.22 -32.60
C ARG A 50 18.59 2.48 -31.10
N VAL A 51 17.43 2.75 -30.51
CA VAL A 51 17.31 2.92 -29.05
C VAL A 51 17.72 1.63 -28.32
N ARG A 52 17.27 0.48 -28.82
CA ARG A 52 17.64 -0.83 -28.26
C ARG A 52 19.16 -1.09 -28.31
N GLN A 53 19.82 -0.73 -29.40
CA GLN A 53 21.28 -0.85 -29.54
C GLN A 53 22.03 0.06 -28.57
N ILE A 54 21.58 1.32 -28.43
CA ILE A 54 22.16 2.29 -27.48
C ILE A 54 22.13 1.72 -26.06
N ALA A 55 20.95 1.25 -25.65
CA ALA A 55 20.69 0.63 -24.38
C ALA A 55 21.59 -0.59 -24.11
N ARG A 56 21.56 -1.59 -25.01
CA ARG A 56 22.32 -2.84 -24.85
C ARG A 56 23.81 -2.60 -24.70
N ALA A 57 24.36 -1.71 -25.52
CA ALA A 57 25.79 -1.49 -25.52
C ALA A 57 26.28 -0.60 -24.36
N TRP A 58 25.37 -0.03 -23.58
CA TRP A 58 25.69 0.53 -22.26
C TRP A 58 25.60 -0.56 -21.16
N ILE A 59 24.51 -1.33 -21.12
CA ILE A 59 24.32 -2.43 -20.15
C ILE A 59 25.50 -3.41 -20.17
N SER A 60 25.93 -3.84 -21.37
CA SER A 60 26.97 -4.86 -21.51
C SER A 60 28.34 -4.44 -20.96
N ARG A 61 28.53 -3.15 -20.63
CA ARG A 61 29.78 -2.58 -20.16
C ARG A 61 29.72 -2.17 -18.69
N PHE A 62 28.52 -1.88 -18.18
CA PHE A 62 28.31 -1.60 -16.78
C PHE A 62 28.11 -2.90 -15.98
N ALA A 63 29.12 -3.27 -15.19
CA ALA A 63 28.99 -4.36 -14.24
C ALA A 63 28.12 -3.90 -13.06
N GLY A 64 26.97 -4.57 -12.84
CA GLY A 64 26.06 -4.26 -11.73
C GLY A 64 26.76 -4.20 -10.37
N GLU A 65 27.82 -4.97 -10.16
CA GLU A 65 28.67 -4.95 -8.95
C GLU A 65 29.22 -3.56 -8.58
N LYS A 66 29.41 -2.67 -9.56
CA LYS A 66 29.86 -1.29 -9.34
C LYS A 66 28.75 -0.33 -8.87
N ALA A 67 27.48 -0.76 -8.92
CA ALA A 67 26.32 0.05 -8.57
C ALA A 67 26.03 0.05 -7.06
N VAL A 68 26.93 0.63 -6.27
CA VAL A 68 26.90 0.57 -4.80
C VAL A 68 25.63 1.22 -4.22
N LEU A 69 25.26 2.40 -4.71
CA LEU A 69 24.07 3.13 -4.28
C LEU A 69 22.80 2.46 -4.77
N LEU A 70 22.80 1.86 -5.97
CA LEU A 70 21.67 1.07 -6.44
C LEU A 70 21.41 -0.14 -5.53
N HIS A 71 22.46 -0.90 -5.19
CA HIS A 71 22.35 -2.00 -4.24
C HIS A 71 21.88 -1.54 -2.85
N ARG A 72 22.37 -0.38 -2.40
CA ARG A 72 21.92 0.22 -1.13
C ARG A 72 20.43 0.56 -1.17
N ALA A 73 19.94 1.17 -2.25
CA ALA A 73 18.53 1.50 -2.44
C ALA A 73 17.64 0.25 -2.49
N ILE A 74 18.03 -0.77 -3.27
CA ILE A 74 17.31 -2.04 -3.36
C ILE A 74 17.19 -2.72 -1.99
N ARG A 75 18.30 -2.77 -1.23
CA ARG A 75 18.33 -3.36 0.10
C ARG A 75 17.52 -2.55 1.11
N PHE A 76 17.56 -1.22 0.99
CA PHE A 76 16.77 -0.31 1.82
C PHE A 76 15.27 -0.59 1.69
N ILE A 77 14.79 -0.75 0.46
CA ILE A 77 13.41 -1.09 0.15
C ILE A 77 13.08 -2.50 0.63
N ALA A 78 13.93 -3.49 0.33
CA ALA A 78 13.68 -4.90 0.69
C ALA A 78 13.52 -5.12 2.21
N ARG A 79 14.13 -4.28 3.04
CA ARG A 79 14.03 -4.31 4.51
C ARG A 79 12.76 -3.67 5.06
N ARG A 80 12.12 -2.78 4.29
CA ARG A 80 10.92 -2.04 4.69
C ARG A 80 9.66 -2.53 3.97
N ALA A 81 9.81 -3.34 2.93
CA ALA A 81 8.70 -4.04 2.31
C ALA A 81 8.07 -5.05 3.30
N PRO A 82 6.73 -5.16 3.34
CA PRO A 82 5.79 -4.44 2.47
C PRO A 82 5.46 -3.03 2.98
N ALA A 83 5.41 -2.06 2.08
CA ALA A 83 5.10 -0.65 2.40
C ALA A 83 4.54 0.11 1.19
N MET A 84 3.92 1.27 1.44
CA MET A 84 3.44 2.14 0.37
C MET A 84 4.60 2.67 -0.48
N ALA A 85 4.41 2.75 -1.80
CA ALA A 85 5.49 3.13 -2.70
C ALA A 85 5.95 4.58 -2.45
N ASN A 86 5.02 5.52 -2.29
CA ASN A 86 5.31 6.93 -2.03
C ASN A 86 6.06 7.15 -0.71
N GLU A 87 5.77 6.37 0.34
CA GLU A 87 6.48 6.45 1.61
C GLU A 87 7.94 6.02 1.47
N LEU A 88 8.20 4.93 0.73
CA LEU A 88 9.54 4.47 0.44
C LEU A 88 10.31 5.44 -0.48
N GLU A 89 9.65 6.02 -1.48
CA GLU A 89 10.21 7.08 -2.34
C GLU A 89 10.66 8.29 -1.49
N ALA A 90 9.81 8.75 -0.57
CA ALA A 90 10.15 9.84 0.36
C ALA A 90 11.28 9.44 1.33
N ALA A 91 11.26 8.22 1.85
CA ALA A 91 12.27 7.72 2.78
C ALA A 91 13.66 7.62 2.13
N LEU A 92 13.76 7.24 0.86
CA LEU A 92 15.04 7.21 0.12
C LEU A 92 15.65 8.60 -0.02
N VAL A 93 14.83 9.63 -0.22
CA VAL A 93 15.28 11.02 -0.28
C VAL A 93 15.71 11.50 1.11
N HIS A 94 14.90 11.23 2.12
CA HIS A 94 15.21 11.60 3.52
C HIS A 94 16.54 11.00 4.00
N GLU A 95 16.82 9.76 3.62
CA GLU A 95 18.05 9.02 3.99
C GLU A 95 19.26 9.39 3.13
N GLY A 96 19.10 10.36 2.22
CA GLY A 96 20.17 10.84 1.33
C GLY A 96 20.65 9.80 0.32
N ILE A 97 19.86 8.76 0.04
CA ILE A 97 20.16 7.77 -1.00
C ILE A 97 19.85 8.36 -2.38
N MET A 98 18.75 9.12 -2.47
CA MET A 98 18.35 9.88 -3.65
C MET A 98 18.33 11.36 -3.33
N ARG A 99 18.62 12.21 -4.33
CA ARG A 99 18.48 13.67 -4.18
C ARG A 99 17.06 14.12 -4.49
N THR A 100 16.44 13.47 -5.47
CA THR A 100 15.11 13.78 -5.97
C THR A 100 14.23 12.53 -5.94
N PRO A 101 12.90 12.68 -5.83
CA PRO A 101 12.00 11.53 -5.82
C PRO A 101 12.14 10.73 -7.11
N PHE A 102 12.51 9.47 -6.98
CA PHE A 102 12.62 8.51 -8.08
C PHE A 102 11.49 7.50 -7.96
N ARG A 103 10.77 7.23 -9.04
CA ARG A 103 9.71 6.21 -9.01
C ARG A 103 10.34 4.84 -8.77
N LEU A 104 9.75 4.05 -7.87
CA LEU A 104 10.30 2.73 -7.55
C LEU A 104 10.26 1.76 -8.74
N GLU A 105 9.36 1.95 -9.71
CA GLU A 105 9.37 1.17 -10.96
C GLU A 105 10.62 1.46 -11.78
N SER A 106 11.08 2.70 -11.82
CA SER A 106 12.31 3.09 -12.50
C SER A 106 13.52 2.44 -11.84
N LEU A 107 13.54 2.42 -10.51
CA LEU A 107 14.58 1.73 -9.75
C LEU A 107 14.57 0.22 -10.01
N TRP A 108 13.39 -0.38 -9.98
CA TRP A 108 13.19 -1.81 -10.24
C TRP A 108 13.61 -2.18 -11.68
N ALA A 109 13.17 -1.41 -12.67
CA ALA A 109 13.53 -1.59 -14.07
C ALA A 109 15.04 -1.44 -14.28
N THR A 110 15.66 -0.46 -13.64
CA THR A 110 17.11 -0.25 -13.67
C THR A 110 17.86 -1.45 -13.08
N ALA A 111 17.39 -1.99 -11.95
CA ALA A 111 17.97 -3.18 -11.35
C ALA A 111 17.89 -4.39 -12.29
N CYS A 112 16.71 -4.65 -12.87
CA CYS A 112 16.53 -5.72 -13.85
C CYS A 112 17.41 -5.55 -15.10
N TRP A 113 17.62 -4.31 -15.53
CA TRP A 113 18.52 -4.01 -16.65
C TRP A 113 19.98 -4.36 -16.36
N PHE A 114 20.40 -4.28 -15.11
CA PHE A 114 21.73 -4.68 -14.65
C PHE A 114 21.80 -6.13 -14.15
N ASP A 115 20.77 -6.93 -14.41
CA ASP A 115 20.66 -8.32 -13.94
C ASP A 115 20.74 -8.45 -12.41
N ILE A 116 20.35 -7.39 -11.69
CA ILE A 116 20.23 -7.37 -10.23
C ILE A 116 18.78 -7.73 -9.88
N ASN A 117 18.58 -8.84 -9.17
CA ASN A 117 17.26 -9.22 -8.67
C ASN A 117 16.91 -8.41 -7.40
N PRO A 118 15.87 -7.53 -7.42
CA PRO A 118 15.51 -6.76 -6.25
C PRO A 118 14.87 -7.60 -5.12
N CYS A 119 14.36 -8.80 -5.45
CA CYS A 119 13.57 -9.67 -4.57
C CYS A 119 12.26 -9.03 -4.05
N TRP A 120 11.80 -7.95 -4.67
CA TRP A 120 10.50 -7.29 -4.46
C TRP A 120 10.01 -6.70 -5.78
N ALA A 121 8.72 -6.35 -5.85
CA ALA A 121 8.14 -5.66 -6.99
C ALA A 121 7.20 -4.55 -6.52
N VAL A 122 6.94 -3.59 -7.43
CA VAL A 122 5.89 -2.58 -7.21
C VAL A 122 4.57 -3.16 -7.72
N HIS A 123 3.56 -3.12 -6.88
CA HIS A 123 2.21 -3.58 -7.15
C HIS A 123 1.24 -2.39 -7.09
N GLN A 124 0.10 -2.56 -7.77
CA GLN A 124 -0.98 -1.60 -7.70
C GLN A 124 -2.30 -2.32 -7.43
N TRP A 125 -3.04 -1.83 -6.43
CA TRP A 125 -4.39 -2.31 -6.11
C TRP A 125 -5.24 -1.10 -5.71
N ASN A 126 -6.45 -0.97 -6.29
CA ASN A 126 -7.39 0.11 -5.98
C ASN A 126 -6.78 1.51 -6.17
N GLY A 127 -5.92 1.67 -7.19
CA GLY A 127 -5.18 2.90 -7.46
C GLY A 127 -3.97 3.12 -6.54
N VAL A 128 -3.86 2.39 -5.43
CA VAL A 128 -2.78 2.49 -4.45
C VAL A 128 -1.57 1.68 -4.91
N ARG A 129 -0.39 2.30 -4.86
CA ARG A 129 0.90 1.68 -5.19
C ARG A 129 1.65 1.27 -3.93
N PHE A 130 2.15 0.05 -3.92
CA PHE A 130 2.91 -0.49 -2.79
C PHE A 130 4.01 -1.43 -3.27
N VAL A 131 5.01 -1.64 -2.42
CA VAL A 131 6.09 -2.60 -2.66
C VAL A 131 5.85 -3.83 -1.80
N ALA A 132 6.00 -5.01 -2.40
CA ALA A 132 5.85 -6.28 -1.69
C ALA A 132 6.74 -7.36 -2.31
N LYS A 133 7.07 -8.36 -1.49
CA LYS A 133 7.60 -9.67 -1.91
C LYS A 133 6.42 -10.60 -2.19
N THR A 134 6.68 -11.70 -2.89
CA THR A 134 5.64 -12.71 -3.17
C THR A 134 4.96 -13.23 -1.89
N THR A 135 5.72 -13.43 -0.82
CA THR A 135 5.21 -13.86 0.49
C THR A 135 4.32 -12.79 1.15
N ASP A 136 4.62 -11.51 0.95
CA ASP A 136 3.87 -10.42 1.55
C ASP A 136 2.47 -10.31 0.91
N LEU A 137 2.34 -10.63 -0.37
CA LEU A 137 1.04 -10.65 -1.07
C LEU A 137 0.06 -11.65 -0.46
N GLU A 138 0.55 -12.81 -0.03
CA GLU A 138 -0.27 -13.81 0.66
C GLU A 138 -0.69 -13.29 2.05
N ALA A 139 0.22 -12.68 2.80
CA ALA A 139 -0.09 -12.07 4.10
C ALA A 139 -1.15 -10.95 3.98
N ILE A 140 -1.04 -10.08 2.97
CA ILE A 140 -2.03 -9.02 2.71
C ILE A 140 -3.41 -9.61 2.42
N ARG A 141 -3.48 -10.68 1.60
CA ARG A 141 -4.75 -11.37 1.33
C ARG A 141 -5.34 -11.99 2.58
N ASN A 142 -4.51 -12.62 3.42
CA ASN A 142 -4.95 -13.19 4.69
C ASN A 142 -5.49 -12.12 5.63
N PHE A 143 -4.86 -10.95 5.72
CA PHE A 143 -5.39 -9.80 6.45
C PHE A 143 -6.79 -9.42 5.97
N HIS A 144 -7.00 -9.29 4.66
CA HIS A 144 -8.32 -8.93 4.13
C HIS A 144 -9.38 -10.01 4.35
N VAL A 145 -9.00 -11.29 4.39
CA VAL A 145 -9.89 -12.40 4.75
C VAL A 145 -10.28 -12.30 6.23
N GLU A 146 -9.32 -12.12 7.14
CA GLU A 146 -9.57 -11.98 8.57
C GLU A 146 -10.38 -10.72 8.89
N ALA A 147 -10.13 -9.61 8.19
CA ALA A 147 -10.93 -8.39 8.31
C ALA A 147 -12.42 -8.64 7.96
N ARG A 148 -12.69 -9.31 6.84
CA ARG A 148 -14.06 -9.67 6.44
C ARG A 148 -14.70 -10.68 7.39
N ARG A 149 -13.92 -11.62 7.94
CA ARG A 149 -14.39 -12.56 8.98
C ARG A 149 -14.81 -11.83 10.25
N GLY A 150 -14.00 -10.90 10.73
CA GLY A 150 -14.30 -10.04 11.88
C GLY A 150 -15.60 -9.25 11.68
N VAL A 151 -15.71 -8.54 10.55
CA VAL A 151 -16.93 -7.79 10.20
C VAL A 151 -18.15 -8.70 10.05
N SER A 152 -18.01 -9.88 9.45
CA SER A 152 -19.13 -10.82 9.30
C SER A 152 -19.60 -11.40 10.63
N ARG A 153 -18.67 -11.62 11.57
CA ARG A 153 -18.97 -12.17 12.89
C ARG A 153 -19.56 -11.13 13.83
N PHE A 154 -18.91 -9.97 13.93
CA PHE A 154 -19.22 -8.95 14.93
C PHE A 154 -19.91 -7.71 14.35
N GLY A 155 -20.00 -7.57 13.03
CA GLY A 155 -20.52 -6.36 12.36
C GLY A 155 -19.53 -5.21 12.25
N VAL A 156 -18.37 -5.33 12.88
CA VAL A 156 -17.29 -4.34 12.91
C VAL A 156 -16.00 -5.06 13.27
N THR A 157 -14.85 -4.47 12.96
CA THR A 157 -13.54 -5.03 13.34
C THR A 157 -12.54 -3.92 13.66
N ASN A 158 -11.36 -4.30 14.14
CA ASN A 158 -10.23 -3.40 14.35
C ASN A 158 -8.91 -4.06 13.92
N LYS A 159 -7.85 -3.25 13.77
CA LYS A 159 -6.53 -3.76 13.38
C LYS A 159 -6.01 -4.83 14.34
N ALA A 160 -6.13 -4.62 15.64
CA ALA A 160 -5.62 -5.55 16.66
C ALA A 160 -6.23 -6.97 16.54
N TYR A 161 -7.54 -7.05 16.34
CA TYR A 161 -8.27 -8.30 16.12
C TYR A 161 -7.77 -9.02 14.85
N VAL A 162 -7.66 -8.27 13.75
CA VAL A 162 -7.23 -8.84 12.46
C VAL A 162 -5.80 -9.33 12.56
N MET A 163 -4.89 -8.54 13.14
CA MET A 163 -3.49 -8.91 13.33
C MET A 163 -3.34 -10.14 14.24
N ALA A 164 -4.13 -10.25 15.31
CA ALA A 164 -4.11 -11.42 16.19
C ALA A 164 -4.58 -12.71 15.49
N GLY A 165 -5.34 -12.60 14.40
CA GLY A 165 -5.77 -13.73 13.56
C GLY A 165 -4.77 -14.15 12.50
N LEU A 166 -3.67 -13.42 12.31
CA LEU A 166 -2.68 -13.74 11.28
C LEU A 166 -1.71 -14.83 11.73
N PRO A 167 -1.22 -15.66 10.79
CA PRO A 167 -0.24 -16.72 11.10
C PRO A 167 1.16 -16.18 11.42
N VAL A 168 1.42 -14.90 11.19
CA VAL A 168 2.72 -14.24 11.36
C VAL A 168 2.53 -12.93 12.11
N GLU A 169 3.49 -12.58 12.96
CA GLU A 169 3.51 -11.28 13.62
C GLU A 169 3.55 -10.14 12.59
N ALA A 170 2.55 -9.27 12.65
CA ALA A 170 2.40 -8.12 11.78
C ALA A 170 2.74 -6.82 12.54
N SER A 171 3.40 -5.89 11.85
CA SER A 171 3.65 -4.56 12.38
C SER A 171 2.44 -3.64 12.19
N ALA A 172 2.39 -2.52 12.93
CA ALA A 172 1.37 -1.49 12.73
C ALA A 172 1.36 -0.96 11.27
N GLY A 173 2.55 -0.67 10.71
CA GLY A 173 2.67 -0.20 9.32
C GLY A 173 2.18 -1.24 8.28
N PHE A 174 2.28 -2.54 8.58
CA PHE A 174 1.67 -3.57 7.74
C PHE A 174 0.15 -3.49 7.76
N ALA A 175 -0.46 -3.29 8.93
CA ALA A 175 -1.90 -3.13 9.03
C ALA A 175 -2.39 -1.85 8.32
N ASP A 176 -1.67 -0.74 8.47
CA ASP A 176 -1.97 0.52 7.78
C ASP A 176 -1.93 0.36 6.25
N LEU A 177 -0.90 -0.34 5.74
CA LEU A 177 -0.83 -0.71 4.34
C LEU A 177 -2.06 -1.55 3.93
N CYS A 178 -2.36 -2.63 4.66
CA CYS A 178 -3.47 -3.51 4.31
C CYS A 178 -4.82 -2.79 4.30
N CYS A 179 -5.06 -1.90 5.27
CA CYS A 179 -6.25 -1.05 5.33
C CYS A 179 -6.31 -0.09 4.14
N SER A 180 -5.19 0.52 3.75
CA SER A 180 -5.11 1.40 2.58
C SER A 180 -5.43 0.69 1.26
N LEU A 181 -5.29 -0.64 1.21
CA LEU A 181 -5.62 -1.46 0.03
C LEU A 181 -7.08 -1.94 0.00
N LEU A 182 -7.85 -1.78 1.09
CA LEU A 182 -9.26 -2.21 1.13
C LEU A 182 -10.15 -1.19 0.41
N GLU A 183 -10.93 -1.68 -0.56
CA GLU A 183 -12.00 -0.90 -1.17
C GLU A 183 -13.14 -0.70 -0.15
N ASP A 184 -13.76 0.48 -0.18
CA ASP A 184 -14.93 0.85 0.64
C ASP A 184 -14.72 0.75 2.17
N LEU A 185 -13.48 0.84 2.65
CA LEU A 185 -13.21 0.89 4.08
C LEU A 185 -13.75 2.20 4.69
N HIS A 186 -14.54 2.05 5.76
CA HIS A 186 -15.00 3.17 6.58
C HIS A 186 -14.32 3.14 7.94
N TRP A 187 -13.56 4.18 8.25
CA TRP A 187 -13.03 4.42 9.59
C TRP A 187 -14.16 4.81 10.54
N LEU A 188 -14.09 4.31 11.77
CA LEU A 188 -15.11 4.53 12.81
C LEU A 188 -14.58 5.33 14.01
N ASP A 189 -13.27 5.57 14.03
CA ASP A 189 -12.54 6.35 15.02
C ASP A 189 -11.45 7.21 14.36
N ASP A 190 -11.06 8.30 15.03
CA ASP A 190 -10.05 9.23 14.54
C ASP A 190 -8.63 8.63 14.54
N GLN A 191 -8.43 7.58 15.33
CA GLN A 191 -7.16 6.87 15.44
C GLN A 191 -6.96 5.87 14.29
N HIS A 192 -7.96 5.68 13.44
CA HIS A 192 -7.98 4.69 12.36
C HIS A 192 -7.65 3.28 12.87
N GLU A 193 -8.15 2.88 14.04
CA GLU A 193 -7.95 1.53 14.58
C GLU A 193 -9.18 0.65 14.32
N TRP A 194 -10.37 1.25 14.32
CA TRP A 194 -11.65 0.59 14.11
C TRP A 194 -12.21 0.91 12.75
N PHE A 195 -12.67 -0.13 12.05
CA PHE A 195 -13.23 0.04 10.72
C PHE A 195 -14.37 -0.93 10.43
N TRP A 196 -15.16 -0.54 9.44
CA TRP A 196 -16.22 -1.33 8.87
C TRP A 196 -16.04 -1.46 7.36
N LEU A 197 -16.37 -2.65 6.86
CA LEU A 197 -16.44 -2.95 5.43
C LEU A 197 -17.91 -3.22 5.07
N PRO A 198 -18.47 -2.60 4.03
CA PRO A 198 -19.83 -2.86 3.59
C PRO A 198 -20.07 -4.34 3.34
N THR A 199 -21.10 -4.89 3.98
CA THR A 199 -21.56 -6.27 3.77
C THR A 199 -23.06 -6.27 3.56
N ALA A 200 -23.58 -7.33 2.91
CA ALA A 200 -25.02 -7.43 2.64
C ALA A 200 -25.89 -7.45 3.91
N ARG A 201 -25.34 -7.84 5.07
CA ARG A 201 -26.06 -7.92 6.34
C ARG A 201 -25.12 -7.67 7.50
N ASN A 202 -25.43 -6.68 8.34
CA ASN A 202 -24.64 -6.40 9.54
C ASN A 202 -25.27 -7.03 10.81
N PRO A 203 -24.53 -7.87 11.57
CA PRO A 203 -24.97 -8.43 12.86
C PRO A 203 -25.40 -7.39 13.90
N ILE A 204 -24.75 -6.22 13.94
CA ILE A 204 -25.08 -5.11 14.86
C ILE A 204 -26.40 -4.48 14.44
N GLU A 205 -26.58 -4.17 13.16
CA GLU A 205 -27.82 -3.58 12.63
C GLU A 205 -29.06 -4.41 13.01
N LYS A 206 -29.00 -5.72 12.79
CA LYS A 206 -30.10 -6.64 13.13
C LYS A 206 -30.44 -6.63 14.62
N ARG A 207 -29.44 -6.52 15.49
CA ARG A 207 -29.62 -6.53 16.95
C ARG A 207 -30.12 -5.17 17.43
N LEU A 208 -29.56 -4.09 16.91
CA LEU A 208 -30.03 -2.75 17.17
C LEU A 208 -31.51 -2.60 16.79
N ALA A 209 -31.92 -3.15 15.65
CA ALA A 209 -33.32 -3.17 15.24
C ALA A 209 -34.23 -3.89 16.25
N LYS A 210 -33.75 -4.95 16.92
CA LYS A 210 -34.50 -5.63 17.99
C LYS A 210 -34.62 -4.76 19.24
N VAL A 211 -33.53 -4.11 19.65
CA VAL A 211 -33.52 -3.18 20.79
C VAL A 211 -34.51 -2.04 20.55
N LEU A 212 -34.44 -1.39 19.38
CA LEU A 212 -35.30 -0.25 19.03
C LEU A 212 -36.77 -0.64 18.85
N ARG A 213 -37.09 -1.91 18.53
CA ARG A 213 -38.47 -2.41 18.53
C ARG A 213 -39.05 -2.50 19.94
N ALA A 214 -38.25 -2.86 20.93
CA ALA A 214 -38.68 -2.93 22.32
C ALA A 214 -38.68 -1.54 22.99
N VAL A 215 -37.68 -0.71 22.68
CA VAL A 215 -37.50 0.63 23.25
C VAL A 215 -37.21 1.62 22.11
N PRO A 216 -38.23 2.33 21.59
CA PRO A 216 -38.09 3.20 20.42
C PRO A 216 -37.15 4.41 20.60
N GLN A 217 -36.90 4.82 21.84
CA GLN A 217 -35.93 5.86 22.19
C GLN A 217 -35.05 5.38 23.34
N VAL A 218 -33.73 5.33 23.10
CA VAL A 218 -32.77 4.78 24.06
C VAL A 218 -31.45 5.56 23.95
N SER A 219 -30.68 5.65 25.03
CA SER A 219 -29.32 6.20 24.96
C SER A 219 -28.38 5.24 24.20
N ILE A 220 -27.31 5.78 23.63
CA ILE A 220 -26.33 5.00 22.87
C ILE A 220 -25.66 3.90 23.71
N GLU A 221 -25.43 4.15 25.00
CA GLU A 221 -24.80 3.21 25.93
C GLU A 221 -25.70 2.00 26.21
N VAL A 222 -27.01 2.25 26.42
CA VAL A 222 -27.99 1.19 26.66
C VAL A 222 -28.22 0.39 25.38
N ALA A 223 -28.28 1.04 24.21
CA ALA A 223 -28.33 0.34 22.93
C ALA A 223 -27.10 -0.56 22.73
N ARG A 224 -25.90 -0.04 22.97
CA ARG A 224 -24.63 -0.79 22.89
C ARG A 224 -24.66 -2.00 23.82
N ALA A 225 -25.00 -1.79 25.10
CA ALA A 225 -25.09 -2.88 26.08
C ALA A 225 -26.11 -3.94 25.67
N GLY A 226 -27.26 -3.53 25.13
CA GLY A 226 -28.30 -4.44 24.63
C GLY A 226 -27.82 -5.28 23.44
N VAL A 227 -27.05 -4.69 22.52
CA VAL A 227 -26.46 -5.41 21.37
C VAL A 227 -25.37 -6.38 21.83
N LEU A 228 -24.47 -5.95 22.71
CA LEU A 228 -23.33 -6.75 23.18
C LEU A 228 -23.73 -7.86 24.16
N ARG A 229 -24.94 -7.83 24.74
CA ARG A 229 -25.45 -8.90 25.61
C ARG A 229 -25.76 -10.21 24.88
N ASP A 230 -25.89 -10.17 23.55
CA ASP A 230 -26.15 -11.38 22.75
C ASP A 230 -24.90 -12.27 22.71
N ARG A 231 -25.04 -13.57 23.05
CA ARG A 231 -23.93 -14.55 23.07
C ARG A 231 -23.09 -14.61 21.79
N HIS A 232 -23.66 -14.23 20.65
CA HIS A 232 -22.92 -14.22 19.38
C HIS A 232 -21.96 -13.02 19.26
N MET A 233 -22.06 -12.06 20.18
CA MET A 233 -21.15 -10.93 20.35
C MET A 233 -20.09 -11.20 21.43
N ASP A 234 -20.04 -12.41 22.00
CA ASP A 234 -19.04 -12.77 23.00
C ASP A 234 -17.62 -12.55 22.45
N GLY A 235 -16.83 -11.78 23.21
CA GLY A 235 -15.47 -11.37 22.84
C GLY A 235 -15.38 -10.07 22.03
N ALA A 236 -16.51 -9.42 21.68
CA ALA A 236 -16.49 -8.08 21.10
C ALA A 236 -16.40 -7.02 22.21
N ASP A 237 -15.29 -6.28 22.25
CA ASP A 237 -15.15 -5.09 23.08
C ASP A 237 -15.24 -3.83 22.20
N LEU A 238 -16.47 -3.42 21.89
CA LEU A 238 -16.74 -2.33 20.96
C LEU A 238 -16.90 -0.99 21.70
N PRO A 239 -16.01 0.00 21.56
CA PRO A 239 -16.14 1.30 22.23
C PRO A 239 -17.44 2.04 21.88
N VAL A 240 -17.92 2.89 22.80
CA VAL A 240 -19.18 3.64 22.62
C VAL A 240 -19.13 4.53 21.38
N GLU A 241 -18.03 5.26 21.17
CA GLU A 241 -17.90 6.17 20.03
C GLU A 241 -17.84 5.42 18.69
N VAL A 242 -17.15 4.28 18.64
CA VAL A 242 -17.13 3.42 17.45
C VAL A 242 -18.54 2.89 17.14
N PHE A 243 -19.28 2.46 18.17
CA PHE A 243 -20.67 2.04 18.01
C PHE A 243 -21.57 3.18 17.51
N ARG A 244 -21.38 4.40 18.03
CA ARG A 244 -22.08 5.61 17.59
C ARG A 244 -21.82 5.91 16.11
N SER A 245 -20.55 5.94 15.70
CA SER A 245 -20.14 6.13 14.29
C SER A 245 -20.77 5.09 13.38
N LEU A 246 -20.71 3.81 13.77
CA LEU A 246 -21.29 2.72 13.01
C LEU A 246 -22.82 2.83 12.88
N CYS A 247 -23.53 3.23 13.94
CA CYS A 247 -24.97 3.47 13.89
C CYS A 247 -25.33 4.58 12.88
N GLY A 248 -24.52 5.63 12.81
CA GLY A 248 -24.68 6.71 11.83
C GLY A 248 -24.56 6.21 10.38
N LEU A 249 -23.64 5.27 10.12
CA LEU A 249 -23.46 4.67 8.79
C LEU A 249 -24.58 3.69 8.42
N LEU A 250 -24.94 2.79 9.33
CA LEU A 250 -25.89 1.70 9.06
C LEU A 250 -27.35 2.17 9.03
N CYS A 251 -27.68 3.23 9.77
CA CYS A 251 -29.04 3.73 9.90
C CYS A 251 -29.02 5.26 9.98
N PRO A 252 -29.06 5.98 8.85
CA PRO A 252 -29.07 7.44 8.83
C PRO A 252 -30.22 8.06 9.64
N GLY A 253 -31.31 7.31 9.86
CA GLY A 253 -32.45 7.69 10.71
C GLY A 253 -32.46 7.08 12.13
N ALA A 254 -31.44 6.31 12.53
CA ALA A 254 -31.32 5.83 13.91
C ALA A 254 -30.67 6.86 14.83
N THR A 255 -29.86 7.78 14.30
CA THR A 255 -29.28 8.91 15.05
C THR A 255 -30.34 9.87 15.64
N SER A 256 -31.56 9.87 15.09
CA SER A 256 -32.70 10.60 15.66
C SER A 256 -33.52 9.81 16.69
N LYS A 257 -33.34 8.47 16.73
CA LYS A 257 -34.05 7.55 17.65
C LYS A 257 -33.18 7.09 18.82
N VAL A 258 -31.89 6.97 18.60
CA VAL A 258 -30.87 6.82 19.63
C VAL A 258 -30.50 8.23 20.06
N ARG A 259 -30.82 8.61 21.31
CA ARG A 259 -30.39 9.91 21.81
C ARG A 259 -28.87 9.89 21.93
N ILE A 260 -28.25 10.68 21.07
CA ILE A 260 -26.81 11.00 21.06
C ILE A 260 -26.46 11.72 22.35
#